data_AF-A0A7W5J4A8-F1
#
_entry.id   AF-A0A7W5J4A8-F1
#
_cell.length_a   1.000
_cell.length_b   1.000
_cell.length_c   1.000
_cell.angle_alpha   90.00
_cell.angle_beta   90.00
_cell.angle_gamma   90.00
#
_symmetry.space_group_name_H-M   'P 1'
#
loop_
_entity.id
_entity.type
_entity.pdbx_description
1 polymer ?
#
loop_
_entity_poly.entity_id
_entity_poly.type
_entity_poly.pdbx_seq_one_letter_code
_entity_poly.pdbx_strand_id
1 'polypeptide(L)'
;MRLPGRLALLAGLATLVIASAGFATDSVCFGTPGHGRLEKAARIPVSGANFQPYSGLGVRLGRTHAHSRVVRVIIHAYGALEKSMPDRVFVYGESGWAQGGPFRPHRTHQNGLAVDFMVPVLDESGRSVPLPSRVDNKFGYGIEFDRQGRHGNLRIDYEAIAEHLHAVHAAARREGIVMERVIFIRR
;
A
#
# COMPACT_ATOMS: atom_id res chain seq x y z
N MET A 1 41.09 25.89 -64.92
CA MET A 1 39.62 25.64 -65.03
C MET A 1 39.11 25.18 -63.68
N ARG A 2 38.27 25.99 -63.02
CA ARG A 2 37.62 25.65 -61.74
C ARG A 2 36.32 24.91 -62.04
N LEU A 3 36.08 23.77 -61.39
CA LEU A 3 34.80 23.08 -61.31
C LEU A 3 34.35 22.98 -59.84
N PRO A 4 33.04 22.97 -59.57
CA PRO A 4 32.44 23.47 -58.34
C PRO A 4 32.21 22.38 -57.29
N GLY A 5 31.91 22.82 -56.07
CA GLY A 5 31.78 21.99 -54.88
C GLY A 5 30.57 21.07 -54.84
N ARG A 6 30.61 20.20 -53.83
CA ARG A 6 29.45 19.46 -53.31
C ARG A 6 29.60 19.38 -51.79
N LEU A 7 28.96 20.32 -51.08
CA LEU A 7 28.59 20.08 -49.69
C LEU A 7 27.50 19.01 -49.71
N ALA A 8 27.82 17.81 -49.23
CA ALA A 8 26.82 16.80 -48.95
C ALA A 8 26.04 17.21 -47.68
N LEU A 9 24.82 17.71 -47.86
CA LEU A 9 23.91 17.95 -46.75
C LEU A 9 23.30 16.61 -46.33
N LEU A 10 23.82 16.02 -45.25
CA LEU A 10 23.22 14.85 -44.59
C LEU A 10 21.97 15.32 -43.84
N ALA A 11 20.79 15.14 -44.44
CA ALA A 11 19.52 15.29 -43.75
C ALA A 11 19.32 14.09 -42.81
N GLY A 12 19.68 14.26 -41.54
CA GLY A 12 19.39 13.28 -40.50
C GLY A 12 17.90 13.24 -40.20
N LEU A 13 17.23 12.16 -40.58
CA LEU A 13 15.84 11.90 -40.20
C LEU A 13 15.81 11.47 -38.73
N ALA A 14 15.49 12.40 -37.83
CA ALA A 14 15.32 12.08 -36.42
C ALA A 14 13.96 11.40 -36.20
N THR A 15 13.96 10.07 -36.11
CA THR A 15 12.77 9.28 -35.76
C THR A 15 12.44 9.50 -34.29
N LEU A 16 11.41 10.31 -34.02
CA LEU A 16 10.87 10.49 -32.67
C LEU A 16 10.10 9.22 -32.27
N VAL A 17 10.75 8.33 -31.52
CA VAL A 17 10.07 7.18 -30.89
C VAL A 17 9.27 7.71 -29.70
N ILE A 18 7.98 7.94 -29.91
CA ILE A 18 7.04 8.17 -28.81
C ILE A 18 6.81 6.82 -28.14
N ALA A 19 7.47 6.60 -27.01
CA ALA A 19 7.18 5.45 -26.17
C ALA A 19 5.77 5.61 -25.58
N SER A 20 4.80 4.93 -26.17
CA SER A 20 3.49 4.74 -25.57
C SER A 20 3.71 4.01 -24.24
N ALA A 21 3.57 4.73 -23.12
CA ALA A 21 3.48 4.12 -21.81
C ALA A 21 2.20 3.28 -21.79
N GLY A 22 2.30 2.01 -22.19
CA GLY A 22 1.20 1.08 -22.14
C GLY A 22 0.65 1.06 -20.71
N PHE A 23 -0.65 1.30 -20.57
CA PHE A 23 -1.30 1.14 -19.27
C PHE A 23 -1.01 -0.29 -18.81
N ALA A 24 -0.30 -0.43 -17.69
CA ALA A 24 -0.12 -1.72 -17.05
C ALA A 24 -1.52 -2.33 -16.88
N THR A 25 -1.74 -3.52 -17.45
CA THR A 25 -3.05 -4.17 -17.37
C THR A 25 -3.43 -4.30 -15.90
N ASP A 26 -4.64 -3.86 -15.55
CA ASP A 26 -5.14 -4.03 -14.20
C ASP A 26 -5.16 -5.51 -13.80
N SER A 27 -5.01 -5.76 -12.49
CA SER A 27 -5.10 -7.11 -11.96
C SER A 27 -6.49 -7.71 -12.23
N VAL A 28 -6.60 -9.03 -12.15
CA VAL A 28 -7.90 -9.71 -12.28
C VAL A 28 -8.13 -10.56 -11.03
N CYS A 29 -9.23 -10.29 -10.33
CA CYS A 29 -9.67 -11.04 -9.16
C CYS A 29 -10.60 -12.18 -9.57
N PHE A 30 -10.47 -13.32 -8.91
CA PHE A 30 -11.40 -14.44 -9.07
C PHE A 30 -11.89 -14.96 -7.72
N GLY A 31 -13.13 -15.41 -7.69
CA GLY A 31 -13.73 -16.03 -6.51
C GLY A 31 -14.01 -15.04 -5.38
N THR A 32 -14.06 -15.55 -4.15
CA THR A 32 -14.41 -14.78 -2.95
C THR A 32 -13.16 -14.46 -2.12
N PRO A 33 -13.24 -13.54 -1.14
CA PRO A 33 -12.10 -13.21 -0.28
C PRO A 33 -11.49 -14.43 0.44
N GLY A 34 -12.28 -15.47 0.73
CA GLY A 34 -11.81 -16.69 1.41
C GLY A 34 -11.69 -17.94 0.53
N HIS A 35 -11.95 -17.81 -0.78
CA HIS A 35 -11.76 -18.87 -1.76
C HIS A 35 -11.59 -18.22 -3.13
N GLY A 36 -10.38 -17.74 -3.41
CA GLY A 36 -10.11 -16.91 -4.57
C GLY A 36 -8.66 -16.95 -5.02
N ARG A 37 -8.40 -16.25 -6.12
CA ARG A 37 -7.05 -16.04 -6.65
C ARG A 37 -6.93 -14.65 -7.27
N LEU A 38 -5.70 -14.26 -7.55
CA LEU A 38 -5.36 -12.97 -8.14
C LEU A 38 -4.38 -13.17 -9.29
N GLU A 39 -4.64 -12.53 -10.42
CA GLU A 39 -3.72 -12.48 -11.55
C GLU A 39 -3.17 -11.07 -11.72
N LYS A 40 -1.89 -10.96 -12.10
CA LYS A 40 -1.17 -9.69 -12.30
C LYS A 40 -1.22 -8.78 -11.06
N ALA A 41 -1.00 -9.36 -9.87
CA ALA A 41 -0.99 -8.61 -8.63
C ALA A 41 0.05 -7.48 -8.65
N ALA A 42 -0.25 -6.41 -7.92
CA ALA A 42 0.70 -5.37 -7.58
C ALA A 42 1.19 -5.55 -6.14
N ARG A 43 2.43 -5.16 -5.88
CA ARG A 43 3.00 -5.14 -4.52
C ARG A 43 2.87 -3.75 -3.91
N ILE A 44 2.47 -3.68 -2.65
CA ILE A 44 2.49 -2.42 -1.89
C ILE A 44 3.96 -1.92 -1.78
N PRO A 45 4.25 -0.62 -2.00
CA PRO A 45 5.61 -0.09 -1.88
C PRO A 45 6.22 -0.36 -0.50
N VAL A 46 7.52 -0.65 -0.47
CA VAL A 46 8.22 -1.07 0.75
C VAL A 46 8.57 0.09 1.69
N SER A 47 8.39 1.32 1.25
CA SER A 47 8.53 2.55 2.05
C SER A 47 7.89 3.74 1.33
N GLY A 48 7.59 4.78 2.11
CA GLY A 48 7.28 6.13 1.65
C GLY A 48 7.59 7.15 2.75
N ALA A 49 7.30 8.43 2.50
CA ALA A 49 7.67 9.51 3.42
C ALA A 49 7.04 9.38 4.82
N ASN A 50 5.81 8.85 4.88
CA ASN A 50 5.02 8.75 6.11
C ASN A 50 4.50 7.34 6.37
N PHE A 51 5.02 6.31 5.69
CA PHE A 51 4.57 4.92 5.92
C PHE A 51 5.65 3.87 5.73
N GLN A 52 5.47 2.74 6.41
CA GLN A 52 6.34 1.57 6.30
C GLN A 52 5.55 0.25 6.42
N PRO A 53 6.10 -0.89 5.97
CA PRO A 53 5.51 -2.20 6.19
C PRO A 53 5.57 -2.61 7.66
N TYR A 54 4.62 -3.44 8.07
CA TYR A 54 4.66 -4.13 9.36
C TYR A 54 5.91 -5.01 9.50
N SER A 55 6.39 -5.66 8.44
CA SER A 55 7.52 -6.58 8.53
C SER A 55 8.29 -6.64 7.22
N GLY A 56 9.59 -6.35 7.27
CA GLY A 56 10.47 -6.55 6.12
C GLY A 56 10.57 -8.03 5.69
N LEU A 57 10.43 -8.98 6.63
CA LEU A 57 10.35 -10.40 6.30
C LEU A 57 9.05 -10.73 5.57
N GLY A 58 7.91 -10.19 6.05
CA GLY A 58 6.61 -10.37 5.40
C GLY A 58 6.61 -9.87 3.95
N VAL A 59 7.21 -8.70 3.72
CA VAL A 59 7.42 -8.16 2.37
C VAL A 59 8.26 -9.10 1.51
N ARG A 60 9.40 -9.60 2.01
CA ARG A 60 10.28 -10.52 1.25
C ARG A 60 9.60 -11.84 0.92
N LEU A 61 8.76 -12.35 1.83
CA LEU A 61 7.96 -13.54 1.60
C LEU A 61 6.79 -13.30 0.63
N GLY A 62 6.54 -12.05 0.24
CA GLY A 62 5.51 -11.69 -0.73
C GLY A 62 4.11 -11.58 -0.13
N ARG A 63 3.99 -11.31 1.18
CA ARG A 63 2.70 -11.22 1.91
C ARG A 63 1.93 -9.90 1.68
N THR A 64 2.46 -9.02 0.83
CA THR A 64 2.00 -7.63 0.64
C THR A 64 1.60 -7.34 -0.80
N HIS A 65 1.00 -8.34 -1.47
CA HIS A 65 0.43 -8.19 -2.80
C HIS A 65 -1.09 -8.01 -2.74
N ALA A 66 -1.62 -7.19 -3.63
CA ALA A 66 -3.04 -6.93 -3.77
C ALA A 66 -3.37 -6.59 -5.23
N HIS A 67 -4.66 -6.40 -5.52
CA HIS A 67 -5.10 -5.88 -6.82
C HIS A 67 -4.47 -4.50 -7.09
N SER A 68 -4.10 -4.22 -8.34
CA SER A 68 -3.46 -2.97 -8.79
C SER A 68 -4.16 -1.70 -8.26
N ARG A 69 -5.48 -1.62 -8.42
CA ARG A 69 -6.32 -0.53 -7.87
C ARG A 69 -6.22 -0.39 -6.35
N VAL A 70 -6.19 -1.49 -5.58
CA VAL A 70 -6.02 -1.44 -4.12
C VAL A 70 -4.67 -0.84 -3.76
N VAL A 71 -3.60 -1.23 -4.47
CA VAL A 71 -2.26 -0.66 -4.27
C VAL A 71 -2.24 0.83 -4.62
N ARG A 72 -2.90 1.27 -5.70
CA ARG A 72 -3.04 2.69 -6.03
C ARG A 72 -3.78 3.46 -4.95
N VAL A 73 -4.88 2.92 -4.41
CA VAL A 73 -5.59 3.52 -3.28
C VAL A 73 -4.67 3.77 -2.08
N ILE A 74 -3.86 2.77 -1.71
CA ILE A 74 -2.91 2.90 -0.58
C ILE A 74 -1.89 4.00 -0.86
N ILE A 75 -1.31 4.03 -2.06
CA ILE A 75 -0.32 5.06 -2.46
C ILE A 75 -0.94 6.46 -2.42
N HIS A 76 -2.14 6.63 -2.99
CA HIS A 76 -2.83 7.91 -3.01
C HIS A 76 -3.28 8.36 -1.62
N ALA A 77 -3.73 7.44 -0.77
CA ALA A 77 -4.08 7.72 0.61
C ALA A 77 -2.86 8.21 1.40
N TYR A 78 -1.73 7.50 1.33
CA TYR A 78 -0.52 7.93 2.02
C TYR A 78 0.06 9.24 1.48
N GLY A 79 0.01 9.47 0.17
CA GLY A 79 0.40 10.77 -0.41
C GLY A 79 -0.51 11.93 -0.02
N ALA A 80 -1.78 11.67 0.33
CA ALA A 80 -2.66 12.68 0.92
C ALA A 80 -2.33 12.92 2.40
N LEU A 81 -2.13 11.83 3.16
CA LEU A 81 -1.78 11.88 4.59
C LEU A 81 -0.42 12.50 4.84
N GLU A 82 0.52 12.38 3.91
CA GLU A 82 1.83 13.04 3.99
C GLU A 82 1.67 14.56 4.03
N LYS A 83 0.64 15.09 3.37
CA LYS A 83 0.34 16.52 3.32
C LYS A 83 -0.53 16.98 4.49
N SER A 84 -1.52 16.19 4.87
CA SER A 84 -2.46 16.57 5.94
C SER A 84 -1.93 16.29 7.35
N MET A 85 -1.06 15.30 7.50
CA MET A 85 -0.47 14.88 8.78
C MET A 85 1.00 14.50 8.62
N PRO A 86 1.88 15.48 8.30
CA PRO A 86 3.29 15.21 7.99
C PRO A 86 4.07 14.59 9.17
N ASP A 87 3.62 14.82 10.41
CA ASP A 87 4.25 14.31 11.64
C ASP A 87 3.69 12.94 12.09
N ARG A 88 2.94 12.24 11.22
CA ARG A 88 2.37 10.92 11.50
C ARG A 88 3.02 9.84 10.65
N VAL A 89 3.23 8.68 11.26
CA VAL A 89 3.72 7.49 10.58
C VAL A 89 2.66 6.40 10.57
N PHE A 90 2.39 5.86 9.39
CA PHE A 90 1.45 4.79 9.15
C PHE A 90 2.15 3.46 8.91
N VAL A 91 1.51 2.37 9.30
CA VAL A 91 2.06 1.03 9.10
C VAL A 91 1.01 0.17 8.41
N TYR A 92 1.30 -0.30 7.20
CA TYR A 92 0.44 -1.28 6.54
C TYR A 92 0.84 -2.71 6.94
N GLY A 93 -0.16 -3.57 7.03
CA GLY A 93 -0.03 -4.97 7.40
C GLY A 93 0.06 -5.91 6.20
N GLU A 94 -0.60 -7.04 6.33
CA GLU A 94 -0.64 -8.08 5.31
C GLU A 94 -1.76 -7.81 4.29
N SER A 95 -1.60 -8.26 3.05
CA SER A 95 -2.66 -8.13 2.03
C SER A 95 -2.92 -9.42 1.26
N GLY A 96 -1.88 -10.17 0.89
CA GLY A 96 -2.06 -11.42 0.13
C GLY A 96 -0.85 -11.81 -0.69
N TRP A 97 -0.95 -12.96 -1.37
CA TRP A 97 0.05 -13.49 -2.30
C TRP A 97 -0.10 -12.88 -3.70
N ALA A 98 0.97 -12.92 -4.49
CA ALA A 98 0.96 -12.45 -5.87
C ALA A 98 -0.02 -13.24 -6.77
N GLN A 99 -0.29 -14.50 -6.44
CA GLN A 99 -1.26 -15.35 -7.13
C GLN A 99 -2.61 -15.43 -6.38
N GLY A 100 -2.75 -14.77 -5.23
CA GLY A 100 -3.86 -14.99 -4.30
C GLY A 100 -3.85 -16.40 -3.68
N GLY A 101 -5.03 -16.95 -3.39
CA GLY A 101 -5.17 -18.28 -2.78
C GLY A 101 -5.01 -18.29 -1.25
N PRO A 102 -5.06 -19.48 -0.62
CA PRO A 102 -5.04 -19.63 0.84
C PRO A 102 -3.90 -18.87 1.53
N PHE A 103 -4.26 -17.97 2.45
CA PHE A 103 -3.33 -17.02 3.06
C PHE A 103 -3.27 -17.17 4.59
N ARG A 104 -2.66 -18.26 5.09
CA ARG A 104 -2.58 -18.50 6.54
C ARG A 104 -1.83 -17.38 7.29
N PRO A 105 -2.24 -17.05 8.53
CA PRO A 105 -3.36 -17.64 9.30
C PRO A 105 -4.74 -17.08 8.94
N HIS A 106 -4.81 -16.12 8.03
CA HIS A 106 -6.07 -15.50 7.61
C HIS A 106 -6.95 -16.49 6.85
N ARG A 107 -8.26 -16.33 7.04
CA ARG A 107 -9.28 -17.04 6.24
C ARG A 107 -9.65 -16.28 4.97
N THR A 108 -9.31 -15.00 4.89
CA THR A 108 -9.59 -14.08 3.78
C THR A 108 -8.29 -13.81 2.97
N HIS A 109 -8.14 -12.62 2.35
CA HIS A 109 -6.96 -12.17 1.61
C HIS A 109 -6.62 -12.96 0.33
N GLN A 110 -7.50 -13.86 -0.13
CA GLN A 110 -7.17 -14.77 -1.21
C GLN A 110 -7.33 -14.19 -2.61
N ASN A 111 -8.12 -13.12 -2.78
CA ASN A 111 -8.43 -12.57 -4.10
C ASN A 111 -7.87 -11.16 -4.34
N GLY A 112 -7.02 -10.64 -3.43
CA GLY A 112 -6.35 -9.34 -3.61
C GLY A 112 -7.18 -8.10 -3.26
N LEU A 113 -8.35 -8.27 -2.63
CA LEU A 113 -9.26 -7.17 -2.28
C LEU A 113 -9.23 -6.77 -0.80
N ALA A 114 -8.34 -7.36 0.00
CA ALA A 114 -8.20 -7.09 1.42
C ALA A 114 -6.77 -6.66 1.76
N VAL A 115 -6.64 -5.71 2.68
CA VAL A 115 -5.37 -5.23 3.22
C VAL A 115 -5.56 -4.88 4.69
N ASP A 116 -4.61 -5.26 5.50
CA ASP A 116 -4.55 -4.90 6.91
C ASP A 116 -3.77 -3.59 7.08
N PHE A 117 -4.15 -2.82 8.09
CA PHE A 117 -3.43 -1.64 8.54
C PHE A 117 -3.24 -1.74 10.05
N MET A 118 -2.05 -1.44 10.55
CA MET A 118 -1.81 -1.37 11.98
C MET A 118 -2.41 -0.07 12.51
N VAL A 119 -2.98 -0.12 13.71
CA VAL A 119 -3.51 1.07 14.37
C VAL A 119 -2.37 2.09 14.60
N PRO A 120 -2.53 3.34 14.15
CA PRO A 120 -1.60 4.42 14.48
C PRO A 120 -1.54 4.64 16.01
N VAL A 121 -0.34 4.92 16.51
CA VAL A 121 -0.09 5.11 17.94
C VAL A 121 0.78 6.33 18.21
N LEU A 122 0.64 6.83 19.44
CA LEU A 122 1.50 7.85 20.01
C LEU A 122 2.29 7.27 21.18
N ASP A 123 3.53 7.72 21.34
CA ASP A 123 4.34 7.48 22.53
C ASP A 123 3.88 8.35 23.73
N GLU A 124 4.55 8.22 24.87
CA GLU A 124 4.26 8.99 26.09
C GLU A 124 4.41 10.50 25.91
N SER A 125 5.28 10.93 24.99
CA SER A 125 5.47 12.34 24.65
C SER A 125 4.42 12.86 23.65
N GLY A 126 3.50 12.00 23.20
CA GLY A 126 2.47 12.34 22.22
C GLY A 126 2.99 12.39 20.78
N ARG A 127 4.17 11.83 20.50
CA ARG A 127 4.71 11.74 19.13
C ARG A 127 4.24 10.46 18.46
N SER A 128 3.95 10.54 17.17
CA SER A 128 3.61 9.36 16.39
C SER A 128 4.82 8.49 16.18
N VAL A 129 4.64 7.21 16.46
CA VAL A 129 5.66 6.19 16.29
C VAL A 129 5.05 4.99 15.57
N PRO A 130 5.84 4.21 14.82
CA PRO A 130 5.31 2.98 14.23
C PRO A 130 4.87 2.03 15.34
N LEU A 131 3.73 1.36 15.16
CA LEU A 131 3.34 0.29 16.07
C LEU A 131 4.48 -0.75 16.14
N PRO A 132 4.98 -1.11 17.34
CA PRO A 132 6.10 -2.03 17.45
C PRO A 132 5.79 -3.35 16.73
N SER A 133 6.69 -3.75 15.84
CA SER A 133 6.54 -4.99 15.09
C SER A 133 7.79 -5.84 15.25
N ARG A 134 7.62 -6.94 15.99
CA ARG A 134 8.67 -7.89 16.37
C ARG A 134 8.11 -9.31 16.32
N VAL A 135 8.98 -10.32 16.31
CA VAL A 135 8.53 -11.72 16.21
C VAL A 135 7.70 -12.14 17.43
N ASP A 136 8.11 -11.73 18.63
CA ASP A 136 7.46 -12.03 19.92
C ASP A 136 6.05 -11.43 20.05
N ASN A 137 5.81 -10.26 19.45
CA ASN A 137 4.48 -9.66 19.38
C ASN A 137 3.71 -9.97 18.08
N LYS A 138 4.12 -11.03 17.36
CA LYS A 138 3.50 -11.47 16.09
C LYS A 138 3.45 -10.35 15.05
N PHE A 139 4.53 -9.60 14.91
CA PHE A 139 4.67 -8.46 14.00
C PHE A 139 3.63 -7.36 14.22
N GLY A 140 3.30 -7.10 15.48
CA GLY A 140 2.28 -6.11 15.91
C GLY A 140 0.88 -6.70 16.09
N TYR A 141 0.54 -7.83 15.45
CA TYR A 141 -0.79 -8.44 15.57
C TYR A 141 -1.10 -9.03 16.96
N GLY A 142 -0.09 -9.19 17.81
CA GLY A 142 -0.24 -9.63 19.20
C GLY A 142 -0.41 -8.50 20.20
N ILE A 143 -0.40 -7.23 19.77
CA ILE A 143 -0.60 -6.08 20.66
C ILE A 143 -2.10 -5.90 20.90
N GLU A 144 -2.48 -5.82 22.17
CA GLU A 144 -3.83 -5.53 22.61
C GLU A 144 -3.85 -4.24 23.43
N PHE A 145 -4.80 -3.36 23.11
CA PHE A 145 -5.03 -2.11 23.82
C PHE A 145 -6.15 -2.28 24.84
N ASP A 146 -6.01 -1.65 25.99
CA ASP A 146 -7.06 -1.61 27.00
C ASP A 146 -8.29 -0.79 26.54
N ARG A 147 -9.29 -0.70 27.41
CA ARG A 147 -10.54 0.05 27.11
C ARG A 147 -10.33 1.55 26.94
N GLN A 148 -9.19 2.07 27.38
CA GLN A 148 -8.76 3.45 27.24
C GLN A 148 -7.82 3.65 26.04
N GLY A 149 -7.59 2.60 25.24
CA GLY A 149 -6.74 2.64 24.07
C GLY A 149 -5.25 2.66 24.40
N ARG A 150 -4.82 2.06 25.52
CA ARG A 150 -3.41 2.06 25.96
C ARG A 150 -2.77 0.67 25.90
N HIS A 151 -1.48 0.64 25.59
CA HIS A 151 -0.64 -0.55 25.65
C HIS A 151 0.76 -0.16 26.11
N GLY A 152 1.08 -0.41 27.39
CA GLY A 152 2.28 0.12 28.02
C GLY A 152 2.34 1.64 27.84
N ASN A 153 3.41 2.11 27.20
CA ASN A 153 3.73 3.52 26.96
C ASN A 153 3.05 4.07 25.69
N LEU A 154 2.27 3.24 24.98
CA LEU A 154 1.59 3.62 23.75
C LEU A 154 0.12 3.94 24.02
N ARG A 155 -0.41 4.89 23.24
CA ARG A 155 -1.85 5.15 23.14
C ARG A 155 -2.28 5.17 21.68
N ILE A 156 -3.50 4.73 21.40
CA ILE A 156 -4.10 4.83 20.07
C ILE A 156 -4.20 6.31 19.65
N ASP A 157 -3.78 6.60 18.42
CA ASP A 157 -4.05 7.87 17.76
C ASP A 157 -5.37 7.79 17.00
N TYR A 158 -6.47 8.12 17.69
CA TYR A 158 -7.82 8.06 17.10
C TYR A 158 -8.03 9.05 15.95
N GLU A 159 -7.34 10.19 16.00
CA GLU A 159 -7.39 11.20 14.92
C GLU A 159 -6.72 10.64 13.66
N ALA A 160 -5.52 10.07 13.80
CA ALA A 160 -4.84 9.43 12.67
C ALA A 160 -5.62 8.23 12.11
N ILE A 161 -6.36 7.48 12.93
CA ILE A 161 -7.28 6.43 12.43
C ILE A 161 -8.37 7.05 11.55
N ALA A 162 -9.04 8.09 12.03
CA ALA A 162 -10.14 8.72 11.31
C ALA A 162 -9.69 9.30 9.97
N GLU A 163 -8.57 10.03 9.98
CA GLU A 163 -7.98 10.61 8.78
C GLU A 163 -7.46 9.53 7.82
N HIS A 164 -6.87 8.44 8.33
CA HIS A 164 -6.45 7.32 7.49
C HIS A 164 -7.64 6.68 6.77
N LEU A 165 -8.73 6.41 7.49
CA LEU A 165 -9.96 5.86 6.89
C LEU A 165 -10.56 6.83 5.87
N HIS A 166 -10.56 8.12 6.16
CA HIS A 166 -11.02 9.15 5.24
C HIS A 166 -10.19 9.17 3.95
N ALA A 167 -8.85 9.18 4.07
CA ALA A 167 -7.93 9.20 2.94
C ALA A 167 -8.05 7.95 2.07
N VAL A 168 -8.15 6.76 2.69
CA VAL A 168 -8.38 5.49 1.98
C VAL A 168 -9.72 5.53 1.25
N HIS A 169 -10.80 5.98 1.90
CA HIS A 169 -12.11 6.09 1.28
C HIS A 169 -12.13 7.08 0.10
N ALA A 170 -11.54 8.26 0.27
CA ALA A 170 -11.43 9.26 -0.78
C ALA A 170 -10.61 8.75 -1.98
N ALA A 171 -9.48 8.08 -1.73
CA ALA A 171 -8.67 7.46 -2.76
C ALA A 171 -9.41 6.31 -3.48
N ALA A 172 -10.15 5.47 -2.74
CA ALA A 172 -10.98 4.42 -3.32
C ALA A 172 -12.03 4.98 -4.29
N ARG A 173 -12.72 6.05 -3.90
CA ARG A 173 -13.68 6.74 -4.77
C ARG A 173 -13.03 7.29 -6.04
N ARG A 174 -11.84 7.88 -5.94
CA ARG A 174 -11.07 8.37 -7.09
C ARG A 174 -10.65 7.24 -8.03
N GLU A 175 -10.28 6.11 -7.48
CA GLU A 175 -9.96 4.89 -8.24
C GLU A 175 -11.22 4.18 -8.77
N GLY A 176 -12.43 4.65 -8.46
CA GLY A 176 -13.70 4.07 -8.90
C GLY A 176 -14.05 2.73 -8.23
N ILE A 177 -13.54 2.49 -7.01
CA ILE A 177 -13.86 1.30 -6.21
C ILE A 177 -14.52 1.69 -4.88
N VAL A 178 -15.16 0.72 -4.24
CA VAL A 178 -15.87 0.91 -2.97
C VAL A 178 -15.16 0.14 -1.87
N MET A 179 -15.04 0.79 -0.70
CA MET A 179 -14.65 0.12 0.53
C MET A 179 -15.91 -0.48 1.17
N GLU A 180 -16.10 -1.78 1.05
CA GLU A 180 -17.30 -2.47 1.52
C GLU A 180 -17.33 -2.61 3.04
N ARG A 181 -16.17 -2.87 3.66
CA ARG A 181 -16.07 -3.18 5.09
C ARG A 181 -14.77 -2.68 5.68
N VAL A 182 -14.87 -2.17 6.90
CA VAL A 182 -13.75 -1.92 7.80
C VAL A 182 -13.96 -2.79 9.03
N ILE A 183 -12.95 -3.54 9.43
CA ILE A 183 -13.01 -4.43 10.59
C ILE A 183 -11.97 -3.97 11.60
N PHE A 184 -12.42 -3.59 12.79
CA PHE A 184 -11.55 -3.46 13.96
C PHE A 184 -11.61 -4.78 14.74
N ILE A 185 -10.46 -5.41 14.93
CA ILE A 185 -10.36 -6.64 15.72
C ILE A 185 -10.33 -6.24 17.19
N ARG A 186 -11.34 -6.69 17.94
CA ARG A 186 -11.36 -6.66 19.39
C ARG A 186 -11.26 -8.10 19.88
N ARG A 187 -10.36 -8.36 20.82
CA ARG A 187 -10.25 -9.65 21.53
C ARG A 187 -10.74 -9.49 22.95
#